data_AF-A0A1M6NCV8-F1
#
_entry.id   AF-A0A1M6NCV8-F1
#
_cell.length_a   1.000
_cell.length_b   1.000
_cell.length_c   1.000
_cell.angle_alpha   90.00
_cell.angle_beta   90.00
_cell.angle_gamma   90.00
#
_symmetry.space_group_name_H-M   'P 1'
#
loop_
_entity.id
_entity.type
_entity.pdbx_description
1 polymer ?
#
loop_
_entity_poly.entity_id
_entity_poly.type
_entity_poly.pdbx_seq_one_letter_code
_entity_poly.pdbx_strand_id
1 'polypeptide(L)'
;MTEIKKEVVNDIGNKEVEIDKIVFWSSLTVILAICLSCIIFPEGANEAASVAREWVIMRWDWLFLLFGIASLLGSLYIAFSKYGHVKLGGKDEKPEFKFSSWLAMIFFSAIGSSSILWAVCEPMAYLQSPPFGYEPFSLEAYNISLAYGMFHWGPIAWAFYALPALPVAYYFIVKKQNNLKLSQVCSDLIGQKNADGLLGKVIDIFTIFATFGGNGPGLGFGVPLLATLICAVFGLTRSPILDMFVLIIWATIFSVSVYRGLDKGIKILSDINMVLIIVLLVFVFLVGSPLFILQNSVEAVGTLATNFIKMSTYTDTIGGSGFGQWWTVFYWAWWVALAPFMVIFVARISRGRTIKELLLGIIGAGSAG
;
A
#
# COMPACT_ATOMS: atom_id res chain seq x y z
N MET A 1 21.68 13.90 -26.18
CA MET A 1 20.76 13.30 -25.18
C MET A 1 21.48 12.37 -24.20
N THR A 2 22.81 12.44 -24.09
CA THR A 2 23.65 11.45 -23.38
C THR A 2 24.52 12.07 -22.28
N GLU A 3 24.61 13.41 -22.20
CA GLU A 3 25.38 14.12 -21.17
C GLU A 3 24.52 14.56 -19.97
N ILE A 4 23.26 14.96 -20.18
CA ILE A 4 22.34 15.38 -19.10
C ILE A 4 21.97 14.20 -18.16
N LYS A 5 21.96 12.96 -18.68
CA LYS A 5 21.78 11.75 -17.83
C LYS A 5 23.00 11.47 -16.94
N LYS A 6 24.19 11.98 -17.29
CA LYS A 6 25.38 11.82 -16.47
C LYS A 6 25.43 12.84 -15.33
N GLU A 7 24.95 14.07 -15.49
CA GLU A 7 24.98 15.05 -14.39
C GLU A 7 24.01 14.73 -13.24
N VAL A 8 22.79 14.27 -13.56
CA VAL A 8 21.82 13.89 -12.51
C VAL A 8 22.24 12.59 -11.79
N VAL A 9 23.03 11.74 -12.43
CA VAL A 9 23.56 10.49 -11.84
C VAL A 9 24.93 10.71 -11.17
N ASN A 10 25.75 11.65 -11.64
CA ASN A 10 27.08 11.93 -11.08
C ASN A 10 27.04 12.80 -9.81
N ASP A 11 25.99 13.57 -9.57
CA ASP A 11 25.81 14.26 -8.27
C ASP A 11 25.33 13.29 -7.16
N ILE A 12 25.01 12.03 -7.52
CA ILE A 12 24.71 10.91 -6.62
C ILE A 12 26.00 10.18 -6.20
N GLY A 13 27.13 10.46 -6.85
CA GLY A 13 28.30 9.58 -6.87
C GLY A 13 29.38 9.77 -5.80
N ASN A 14 29.22 10.64 -4.79
CA ASN A 14 30.34 10.84 -3.83
C ASN A 14 30.01 11.37 -2.43
N LYS A 15 28.74 11.38 -2.00
CA LYS A 15 28.44 11.47 -0.55
C LYS A 15 28.06 10.08 -0.09
N GLU A 16 28.92 9.46 0.71
CA GLU A 16 28.56 8.27 1.47
C GLU A 16 27.20 8.55 2.13
N VAL A 17 26.18 7.77 1.78
CA VAL A 17 24.89 7.83 2.47
C VAL A 17 25.15 7.30 3.87
N GLU A 18 25.42 8.20 4.80
CA GLU A 18 25.77 7.82 6.16
C GLU A 18 24.54 7.24 6.84
N ILE A 19 24.66 5.98 7.28
CA ILE A 19 23.60 5.30 8.02
C ILE A 19 23.43 6.03 9.35
N ASP A 20 22.21 6.50 9.64
CA ASP A 20 21.87 7.01 10.95
C ASP A 20 21.89 5.85 11.97
N LYS A 21 23.02 5.72 12.65
CA LYS A 21 23.31 4.58 13.54
C LYS A 21 22.25 4.43 14.63
N ILE A 22 21.71 5.53 15.14
CA ILE A 22 20.71 5.47 16.22
C ILE A 22 19.40 4.91 15.65
N VAL A 23 18.90 5.49 14.56
CA VAL A 23 17.67 5.01 13.92
C VAL A 23 17.83 3.55 13.49
N PHE A 24 18.94 3.20 12.84
CA PHE A 24 19.21 1.85 12.38
C PHE A 24 19.26 0.82 13.52
N TRP A 25 20.11 1.02 14.52
CA TRP A 25 20.27 0.05 15.60
C TRP A 25 19.05 -0.02 16.52
N SER A 26 18.38 1.09 16.78
CA SER A 26 17.14 1.09 17.56
C SER A 26 16.02 0.34 16.85
N SER A 27 15.77 0.62 15.57
CA SER A 27 14.76 -0.10 14.78
C SER A 27 15.11 -1.60 14.66
N LEU A 28 16.36 -1.93 14.34
CA LEU A 28 16.79 -3.33 14.23
C LEU A 28 16.62 -4.10 15.53
N THR A 29 17.02 -3.51 16.66
CA THR A 29 16.93 -4.16 17.99
C THR A 29 15.50 -4.53 18.32
N VAL A 30 14.56 -3.60 18.12
CA VAL A 30 13.15 -3.84 18.45
C VAL A 30 12.51 -4.83 17.47
N ILE A 31 12.81 -4.74 16.17
CA ILE A 31 12.33 -5.72 15.18
C ILE A 31 12.81 -7.13 15.57
N LEU A 32 14.11 -7.27 15.88
CA LEU A 32 14.67 -8.56 16.32
C LEU A 32 14.05 -9.04 17.64
N ALA A 33 13.79 -8.14 18.58
CA ALA A 33 13.13 -8.49 19.83
C ALA A 33 11.71 -9.03 19.59
N ILE A 34 10.93 -8.41 18.70
CA ILE A 34 9.59 -8.87 18.32
C ILE A 34 9.68 -10.24 17.64
N CYS A 35 10.56 -10.38 16.63
CA CYS A 35 10.76 -11.65 15.94
C CYS A 35 11.16 -12.78 16.91
N LEU A 36 12.09 -12.50 17.82
CA LEU A 36 12.55 -13.47 18.81
C LEU A 36 11.44 -13.84 19.79
N SER A 37 10.60 -12.88 20.19
CA SER A 37 9.43 -13.12 21.04
C SER A 37 8.42 -14.04 20.35
N CYS A 38 8.16 -13.85 19.05
CA CYS A 38 7.30 -14.72 18.26
C CYS A 38 7.86 -16.15 18.13
N ILE A 39 9.19 -16.33 18.15
CA ILE A 39 9.84 -17.65 18.04
C ILE A 39 9.86 -18.37 19.40
N ILE A 40 10.20 -17.66 20.48
CA ILE A 40 10.38 -18.27 21.81
C ILE A 40 9.03 -18.43 22.54
N PHE A 41 8.12 -17.46 22.39
CA PHE A 41 6.83 -17.42 23.10
C PHE A 41 5.67 -17.13 22.12
N PRO A 42 5.38 -18.04 21.17
CA PRO A 42 4.40 -17.80 20.11
C PRO A 42 2.98 -17.50 20.62
N GLU A 43 2.52 -18.23 21.65
CA GLU A 43 1.18 -18.05 22.23
C GLU A 43 1.03 -16.68 22.89
N GLY A 44 1.98 -16.29 23.75
CA GLY A 44 1.98 -14.98 24.40
C GLY A 44 2.17 -13.83 23.42
N ALA A 45 2.98 -14.03 22.37
CA ALA A 45 3.12 -13.03 21.29
C ALA A 45 1.80 -12.83 20.53
N ASN A 46 1.06 -13.92 20.25
CA ASN A 46 -0.24 -13.85 19.60
C ASN A 46 -1.31 -13.19 20.49
N GLU A 47 -1.31 -13.50 21.79
CA GLU A 47 -2.19 -12.85 22.77
C GLU A 47 -1.92 -11.35 22.84
N ALA A 48 -0.65 -10.95 22.99
CA ALA A 48 -0.25 -9.55 23.02
C ALA A 48 -0.63 -8.82 21.73
N ALA A 49 -0.42 -9.43 20.56
CA ALA A 49 -0.83 -8.88 19.28
C ALA A 49 -2.35 -8.74 19.17
N SER A 50 -3.12 -9.71 19.68
CA SER A 50 -4.58 -9.69 19.67
C SER A 50 -5.13 -8.57 20.57
N VAL A 51 -4.59 -8.41 21.78
CA VAL A 51 -4.96 -7.33 22.70
C VAL A 51 -4.64 -5.97 22.09
N ALA A 52 -3.44 -5.81 21.52
CA ALA A 52 -3.05 -4.56 20.86
C ALA A 52 -3.96 -4.25 19.67
N ARG A 53 -4.25 -5.26 18.84
CA ARG A 53 -5.15 -5.13 17.69
C ARG A 53 -6.54 -4.71 18.13
N GLU A 54 -7.15 -5.42 19.08
CA GLU A 54 -8.49 -5.08 19.58
C GLU A 54 -8.54 -3.69 20.20
N TRP A 55 -7.52 -3.30 20.95
CA TRP A 55 -7.43 -1.96 21.52
C TRP A 55 -7.41 -0.88 20.42
N VAL A 56 -6.67 -1.10 19.32
CA VAL A 56 -6.65 -0.17 18.19
C VAL A 56 -7.99 -0.21 17.44
N ILE A 57 -8.39 -1.37 16.92
CA ILE A 57 -9.49 -1.45 15.96
C ILE A 57 -10.86 -1.27 16.60
N MET A 58 -11.05 -1.61 17.88
CA MET A 58 -12.37 -1.48 18.53
C MET A 58 -12.58 -0.11 19.17
N ARG A 59 -11.51 0.61 19.54
CA ARG A 59 -11.63 1.92 20.22
C ARG A 59 -11.41 3.11 19.30
N TRP A 60 -10.65 2.91 18.22
CA TRP A 60 -10.24 3.97 17.31
C TRP A 60 -10.74 3.76 15.88
N ASP A 61 -11.68 2.83 15.67
CA ASP A 61 -12.32 2.60 14.37
C ASP A 61 -12.85 3.88 13.71
N TRP A 62 -13.63 4.66 14.45
CA TRP A 62 -14.21 5.90 13.97
C TRP A 62 -13.14 6.89 13.49
N LEU A 63 -11.95 6.91 14.12
CA LEU A 63 -10.86 7.78 13.74
C LEU A 63 -10.25 7.34 12.41
N PHE A 64 -10.05 6.03 12.19
CA PHE A 64 -9.58 5.52 10.90
C PHE A 64 -10.58 5.82 9.78
N LEU A 65 -11.88 5.65 10.04
CA LEU A 65 -12.95 5.95 9.08
C LEU A 65 -12.97 7.44 8.71
N LEU A 66 -12.94 8.33 9.72
CA LEU A 66 -12.86 9.77 9.49
C LEU A 66 -11.57 10.18 8.79
N PHE A 67 -10.45 9.52 9.09
CA PHE A 67 -9.16 9.80 8.45
C PHE A 67 -9.18 9.41 6.96
N GLY A 68 -9.85 8.32 6.58
CA GLY A 68 -10.09 7.98 5.17
C GLY A 68 -10.91 9.04 4.45
N ILE A 69 -12.04 9.46 5.04
CA ILE A 69 -12.89 10.52 4.48
C ILE A 69 -12.09 11.82 4.34
N ALA A 70 -11.37 12.23 5.39
CA ALA A 70 -10.56 13.44 5.40
C ALA A 70 -9.43 13.38 4.36
N SER A 71 -8.81 12.22 4.16
CA SER A 71 -7.78 12.01 3.14
C SER A 71 -8.33 12.20 1.74
N LEU A 72 -9.50 11.61 1.45
CA LEU A 72 -10.16 11.74 0.14
C LEU A 72 -10.64 13.16 -0.10
N LEU A 73 -11.44 13.72 0.81
CA LEU A 73 -11.98 15.07 0.67
C LEU A 73 -10.86 16.13 0.67
N GLY A 74 -9.83 15.96 1.50
CA GLY A 74 -8.66 16.83 1.52
C GLY A 74 -7.89 16.81 0.20
N SER A 75 -7.69 15.62 -0.37
CA SER A 75 -7.04 15.47 -1.69
C SER A 75 -7.87 16.13 -2.79
N LEU A 76 -9.18 15.89 -2.84
CA LEU A 76 -10.06 16.50 -3.83
C LEU A 76 -10.13 18.02 -3.66
N TYR A 77 -10.27 18.51 -2.43
CA TYR A 77 -10.29 19.94 -2.13
C TYR A 77 -9.02 20.63 -2.62
N ILE A 78 -7.83 20.10 -2.30
CA ILE A 78 -6.56 20.67 -2.75
C ILE A 78 -6.45 20.60 -4.28
N ALA A 79 -6.81 19.46 -4.87
CA ALA A 79 -6.75 19.26 -6.32
C ALA A 79 -7.61 20.27 -7.08
N PHE A 80 -8.81 20.59 -6.60
CA PHE A 80 -9.72 21.55 -7.25
C PHE A 80 -9.56 22.99 -6.75
N SER A 81 -8.74 23.24 -5.74
CA SER A 81 -8.41 24.59 -5.27
C SER A 81 -7.49 25.35 -6.23
N LYS A 82 -7.23 26.63 -5.92
CA LYS A 82 -6.20 27.46 -6.59
C LYS A 82 -4.81 26.80 -6.60
N TYR A 83 -4.51 25.94 -5.63
CA TYR A 83 -3.21 25.26 -5.54
C TYR A 83 -3.09 24.10 -6.52
N GLY A 84 -4.20 23.54 -7.01
CA GLY A 84 -4.18 22.43 -7.96
C GLY A 84 -3.39 22.71 -9.24
N HIS A 85 -3.29 23.97 -9.65
CA HIS A 85 -2.55 24.40 -10.85
C HIS A 85 -1.05 24.62 -10.62
N VAL A 86 -0.57 24.55 -9.37
CA VAL A 86 0.85 24.72 -9.05
C VAL A 86 1.64 23.53 -9.59
N LYS A 87 2.70 23.81 -10.35
CA LYS A 87 3.58 22.79 -10.92
C LYS A 87 4.75 22.48 -9.99
N LEU A 88 4.94 21.19 -9.68
CA LEU A 88 6.04 20.67 -8.88
C LEU A 88 7.36 20.79 -9.66
N GLY A 89 8.23 21.70 -9.23
CA GLY A 89 9.51 22.01 -9.88
C GLY A 89 9.57 23.42 -10.51
N GLY A 90 8.47 24.17 -10.50
CA GLY A 90 8.40 25.52 -11.06
C GLY A 90 7.69 25.57 -12.41
N LYS A 91 7.45 26.78 -12.95
CA LYS A 91 6.61 26.97 -14.15
C LYS A 91 7.17 26.26 -15.39
N ASP A 92 8.48 26.26 -15.55
CA ASP A 92 9.18 25.74 -16.74
C ASP A 92 9.62 24.28 -16.61
N GLU A 93 9.43 23.66 -15.44
CA GLU A 93 9.75 22.24 -15.25
C GLU A 93 8.87 21.40 -16.19
N LYS A 94 9.51 20.49 -16.93
CA LYS A 94 8.83 19.55 -17.81
C LYS A 94 8.64 18.22 -17.08
N PRO A 95 7.52 17.51 -17.30
CA PRO A 95 7.35 16.17 -16.76
C PRO A 95 8.49 15.23 -17.19
N GLU A 96 9.09 14.54 -16.23
CA GLU A 96 10.17 13.58 -16.49
C GLU A 96 9.69 12.37 -17.31
N PHE A 97 8.45 11.95 -17.03
CA PHE A 97 7.79 10.84 -17.74
C PHE A 97 6.63 11.35 -18.59
N LYS A 98 6.32 10.64 -19.68
CA LYS A 98 5.08 10.86 -20.43
C LYS A 98 3.87 10.60 -19.52
N PHE A 99 2.77 11.31 -19.73
CA PHE A 99 1.58 11.21 -18.87
C PHE A 99 1.04 9.78 -18.78
N SER A 100 0.94 9.06 -19.91
CA SER A 100 0.52 7.66 -19.93
C SER A 100 1.48 6.73 -19.20
N SER A 101 2.80 6.91 -19.39
CA SER A 101 3.81 6.11 -18.68
C SER A 101 3.78 6.37 -17.18
N TRP A 102 3.51 7.60 -16.77
CA TRP A 102 3.36 7.97 -15.36
C TRP A 102 2.13 7.33 -14.72
N LEU A 103 0.97 7.41 -15.38
CA LEU A 103 -0.24 6.70 -14.91
C LEU A 103 -0.04 5.19 -14.87
N ALA A 104 0.62 4.61 -15.87
CA ALA A 104 0.92 3.17 -15.90
C ALA A 104 1.82 2.74 -14.73
N MET A 105 2.82 3.55 -14.37
CA MET A 105 3.65 3.26 -13.18
C MET A 105 2.83 3.25 -11.88
N ILE A 106 1.84 4.13 -11.75
CA ILE A 106 0.93 4.14 -10.59
C ILE A 106 -0.03 2.94 -10.63
N PHE A 107 -0.67 2.71 -11.78
CA PHE A 107 -1.56 1.57 -12.01
C PHE A 107 -0.88 0.24 -11.66
N PHE A 108 0.32 0.00 -12.18
CA PHE A 108 1.02 -1.26 -11.92
C PHE A 108 1.61 -1.36 -10.51
N SER A 109 1.80 -0.24 -9.82
CA SER A 109 2.17 -0.27 -8.40
C SER A 109 1.03 -0.72 -7.48
N ALA A 110 -0.22 -0.68 -7.94
CA ALA A 110 -1.39 -1.24 -7.24
C ALA A 110 -1.37 -2.77 -7.18
N ILE A 111 -0.69 -3.40 -8.16
CA ILE A 111 -0.81 -4.83 -8.41
C ILE A 111 0.30 -5.58 -7.67
N GLY A 112 0.00 -5.95 -6.42
CA GLY A 112 0.88 -6.75 -5.56
C GLY A 112 0.47 -8.23 -5.48
N SER A 113 1.34 -9.07 -4.90
CA SER A 113 1.05 -10.49 -4.64
C SER A 113 -0.16 -10.68 -3.74
N SER A 114 -0.36 -9.78 -2.77
CA SER A 114 -1.53 -9.78 -1.89
C SER A 114 -2.82 -9.45 -2.62
N SER A 115 -2.78 -8.65 -3.68
CA SER A 115 -3.98 -8.27 -4.44
C SER A 115 -4.62 -9.50 -5.10
N ILE A 116 -3.83 -10.46 -5.60
CA ILE A 116 -4.36 -11.71 -6.18
C ILE A 116 -5.08 -12.54 -5.10
N LEU A 117 -4.49 -12.67 -3.91
CA LEU A 117 -5.07 -13.43 -2.82
C LEU A 117 -6.39 -12.79 -2.37
N TRP A 118 -6.37 -11.49 -2.07
CA TRP A 118 -7.54 -10.79 -1.56
C TRP A 118 -8.64 -10.64 -2.62
N ALA A 119 -8.31 -10.51 -3.90
CA ALA A 119 -9.31 -10.47 -4.98
C ALA A 119 -10.24 -11.69 -5.00
N VAL A 120 -9.81 -12.84 -4.45
CA VAL A 120 -10.64 -14.05 -4.33
C VAL A 120 -11.16 -14.24 -2.91
N CYS A 121 -10.29 -14.12 -1.90
CA CYS A 121 -10.65 -14.39 -0.51
C CYS A 121 -11.63 -13.37 0.06
N GLU A 122 -11.48 -12.10 -0.30
CA GLU A 122 -12.25 -11.01 0.30
C GLU A 122 -13.74 -11.06 -0.11
N PRO A 123 -14.11 -11.11 -1.41
CA PRO A 123 -15.53 -11.21 -1.77
C PRO A 123 -16.20 -12.44 -1.16
N MET A 124 -15.50 -13.57 -1.12
CA MET A 124 -16.00 -14.80 -0.49
C MET A 124 -16.24 -14.63 1.02
N ALA A 125 -15.33 -13.96 1.72
CA ALA A 125 -15.52 -13.66 3.14
C ALA A 125 -16.70 -12.71 3.37
N TYR A 126 -16.90 -11.73 2.49
CA TYR A 126 -18.05 -10.82 2.55
C TYR A 126 -19.38 -11.52 2.28
N LEU A 127 -19.40 -12.57 1.47
CA LEU A 127 -20.61 -13.39 1.32
C LEU A 127 -20.95 -14.16 2.60
N GLN A 128 -19.93 -14.68 3.29
CA GLN A 128 -20.09 -15.51 4.49
C GLN A 128 -20.44 -14.68 5.73
N SER A 129 -19.93 -13.45 5.80
CA SER A 129 -20.13 -12.54 6.93
C SER A 129 -20.31 -11.12 6.39
N PRO A 130 -21.47 -10.83 5.77
CA PRO A 130 -21.70 -9.56 5.11
C PRO A 130 -21.87 -8.41 6.10
N PRO A 131 -21.62 -7.16 5.67
CA PRO A 131 -21.90 -5.97 6.46
C PRO A 131 -23.41 -5.71 6.54
N PHE A 132 -23.78 -4.68 7.31
CA PHE A 132 -25.13 -4.10 7.38
C PHE A 132 -26.23 -5.03 7.90
N GLY A 133 -25.85 -6.16 8.53
CA GLY A 133 -26.79 -7.15 9.04
C GLY A 133 -27.49 -7.94 7.94
N TYR A 134 -26.89 -8.05 6.75
CA TYR A 134 -27.41 -8.92 5.70
C TYR A 134 -27.22 -10.39 6.07
N GLU A 135 -28.07 -11.25 5.52
CA GLU A 135 -27.94 -12.69 5.74
C GLU A 135 -26.80 -13.25 4.87
N PRO A 136 -25.99 -14.19 5.40
CA PRO A 136 -24.95 -14.84 4.62
C PRO A 136 -25.50 -15.44 3.32
N PHE A 137 -24.80 -15.19 2.21
CA PHE A 137 -25.17 -15.64 0.86
C PHE A 137 -26.55 -15.15 0.35
N SER A 138 -27.14 -14.12 0.95
CA SER A 138 -28.32 -13.45 0.39
C SER A 138 -27.97 -12.66 -0.88
N LEU A 139 -28.99 -12.24 -1.65
CA LEU A 139 -28.77 -11.41 -2.84
C LEU A 139 -28.07 -10.09 -2.46
N GLU A 140 -28.40 -9.50 -1.31
CA GLU A 140 -27.76 -8.30 -0.79
C GLU A 140 -26.28 -8.55 -0.47
N ALA A 141 -25.94 -9.71 0.11
CA ALA A 141 -24.55 -10.10 0.35
C ALA A 141 -23.77 -10.23 -0.97
N TYR A 142 -24.36 -10.85 -2.00
CA TYR A 142 -23.76 -10.93 -3.33
C TYR A 142 -23.50 -9.55 -3.94
N ASN A 143 -24.50 -8.68 -3.93
CA ASN A 143 -24.40 -7.36 -4.54
C ASN A 143 -23.40 -6.46 -3.82
N ILE A 144 -23.30 -6.55 -2.47
CA ILE A 144 -22.39 -5.71 -1.70
C ILE A 144 -20.94 -6.21 -1.71
N SER A 145 -20.72 -7.52 -1.89
CA SER A 145 -19.39 -8.14 -1.75
C SER A 145 -18.33 -7.50 -2.67
N LEU A 146 -18.60 -7.41 -3.97
CA LEU A 146 -17.66 -6.83 -4.92
C LEU A 146 -17.51 -5.31 -4.71
N ALA A 147 -18.61 -4.61 -4.39
CA ALA A 147 -18.60 -3.18 -4.14
C ALA A 147 -17.76 -2.82 -2.90
N TYR A 148 -17.79 -3.62 -1.84
CA TYR A 148 -16.98 -3.39 -0.64
C TYR A 148 -15.48 -3.67 -0.92
N GLY A 149 -15.17 -4.66 -1.77
CA GLY A 149 -13.80 -4.82 -2.26
C GLY A 149 -13.32 -3.58 -3.02
N MET A 150 -14.12 -3.07 -3.97
CA MET A 150 -13.81 -1.81 -4.65
C MET A 150 -13.68 -0.62 -3.69
N PHE A 151 -14.39 -0.62 -2.55
CA PHE A 151 -14.25 0.41 -1.53
C PHE A 151 -12.88 0.34 -0.83
N HIS A 152 -12.42 -0.85 -0.43
CA HIS A 152 -11.13 -1.04 0.26
C HIS A 152 -9.90 -0.86 -0.63
N TRP A 153 -10.06 -1.00 -1.94
CA TRP A 153 -8.97 -0.90 -2.92
C TRP A 153 -9.11 0.30 -3.87
N GLY A 154 -10.15 1.12 -3.69
CA GLY A 154 -10.52 2.21 -4.60
C GLY A 154 -10.17 3.61 -4.09
N PRO A 155 -10.96 4.65 -4.47
CA PRO A 155 -10.54 6.05 -4.35
C PRO A 155 -10.18 6.51 -2.94
N ILE A 156 -10.93 6.08 -1.93
CA ILE A 156 -10.66 6.44 -0.53
C ILE A 156 -9.38 5.78 -0.02
N ALA A 157 -9.05 4.58 -0.49
CA ALA A 157 -7.84 3.85 -0.15
C ALA A 157 -6.60 4.55 -0.71
N TRP A 158 -6.65 4.90 -2.00
CA TRP A 158 -5.57 5.64 -2.67
C TRP A 158 -5.40 7.06 -2.15
N ALA A 159 -6.42 7.65 -1.53
CA ALA A 159 -6.30 8.95 -0.90
C ALA A 159 -5.35 8.96 0.31
N PHE A 160 -5.17 7.83 1.01
CA PHE A 160 -4.15 7.69 2.05
C PHE A 160 -2.73 7.86 1.52
N TYR A 161 -2.52 7.68 0.21
CA TYR A 161 -1.25 7.97 -0.45
C TYR A 161 -1.24 9.35 -1.10
N ALA A 162 -2.34 9.75 -1.72
CA ALA A 162 -2.42 11.01 -2.45
C ALA A 162 -2.12 12.21 -1.55
N LEU A 163 -2.78 12.29 -0.39
CA LEU A 163 -2.64 13.44 0.51
C LEU A 163 -1.20 13.60 1.05
N PRO A 164 -0.56 12.58 1.65
CA PRO A 164 0.82 12.70 2.11
C PRO A 164 1.87 12.70 0.98
N ALA A 165 1.55 12.26 -0.23
CA ALA A 165 2.48 12.38 -1.37
C ALA A 165 2.77 13.84 -1.72
N LEU A 166 1.83 14.76 -1.49
CA LEU A 166 2.03 16.18 -1.79
C LEU A 166 3.18 16.82 -1.01
N PRO A 167 3.23 16.81 0.34
CA PRO A 167 4.34 17.40 1.09
C PRO A 167 5.67 16.71 0.78
N VAL A 168 5.68 15.39 0.55
CA VAL A 168 6.90 14.65 0.17
C VAL A 168 7.39 15.08 -1.21
N ALA A 169 6.50 15.17 -2.20
CA ALA A 169 6.82 15.62 -3.55
C ALA A 169 7.27 17.08 -3.55
N TYR A 170 6.65 17.94 -2.75
CA TYR A 170 7.06 19.33 -2.59
C TYR A 170 8.47 19.43 -1.99
N TYR A 171 8.73 18.70 -0.90
CA TYR A 171 10.04 18.66 -0.24
C TYR A 171 11.14 18.14 -1.19
N PHE A 172 10.86 17.05 -1.90
CA PHE A 172 11.81 16.46 -2.85
C PHE A 172 12.07 17.36 -4.07
N ILE A 173 11.02 17.82 -4.74
CA ILE A 173 11.11 18.44 -6.06
C ILE A 173 11.31 19.95 -5.95
N VAL A 174 10.51 20.62 -5.11
CA VAL A 174 10.48 22.08 -5.01
C VAL A 174 11.59 22.58 -4.10
N LYS A 175 11.76 21.96 -2.92
CA LYS A 175 12.86 22.29 -2.00
C LYS A 175 14.19 21.65 -2.37
N LYS A 176 14.20 20.76 -3.37
CA LYS A 176 15.39 20.07 -3.87
C LYS A 176 16.16 19.32 -2.77
N GLN A 177 15.42 18.72 -1.84
CA GLN A 177 15.98 17.96 -0.73
C GLN A 177 15.97 16.48 -1.06
N ASN A 178 17.15 15.85 -1.03
CA ASN A 178 17.30 14.43 -1.37
C ASN A 178 17.10 13.50 -0.17
N ASN A 179 17.11 14.04 1.06
CA ASN A 179 16.89 13.26 2.27
C ASN A 179 15.39 13.09 2.54
N LEU A 180 14.82 11.97 2.10
CA LEU A 180 13.38 11.69 2.22
C LEU A 180 12.99 10.99 3.53
N LYS A 181 13.80 11.12 4.59
CA LYS A 181 13.35 10.80 5.95
C LYS A 181 12.06 11.58 6.24
N LEU A 182 11.04 10.91 6.78
CA LEU A 182 9.76 11.59 7.05
C LEU A 182 9.93 12.68 8.11
N SER A 183 10.86 12.53 9.06
CA SER A 183 11.25 13.59 9.99
C SER A 183 11.65 14.89 9.27
N GLN A 184 12.39 14.76 8.16
CA GLN A 184 12.90 15.88 7.36
C GLN A 184 11.82 16.48 6.48
N VAL A 185 10.93 15.65 5.91
CA VAL A 185 9.74 16.15 5.19
C VAL A 185 8.87 17.01 6.12
N CYS A 186 8.81 16.67 7.40
CA CYS A 186 8.08 17.42 8.41
C CYS A 186 8.84 18.63 8.98
N SER A 187 10.07 18.93 8.54
CA SER A 187 10.94 19.90 9.22
C SER A 187 10.39 21.33 9.25
N ASP A 188 9.56 21.72 8.27
CA ASP A 188 8.89 23.02 8.28
C ASP A 188 7.81 23.14 9.36
N LEU A 189 7.19 22.01 9.73
CA LEU A 189 6.13 21.95 10.73
C LEU A 189 6.70 21.84 12.14
N ILE A 190 7.67 20.94 12.32
CA ILE A 190 8.23 20.64 13.65
C ILE A 190 9.49 21.46 13.95
N GLY A 191 10.06 22.15 12.96
CA GLY A 191 11.32 22.87 13.05
C GLY A 191 12.54 21.98 12.80
N GLN A 192 13.55 22.51 12.09
CA GLN A 192 14.75 21.75 11.70
C GLN A 192 15.49 21.12 12.90
N LYS A 193 15.61 21.86 14.02
CA LYS A 193 16.22 21.34 15.25
C LYS A 193 15.51 20.09 15.79
N ASN A 194 14.18 20.02 15.69
CA ASN A 194 13.41 18.88 16.16
C ASN A 194 13.44 17.72 15.16
N ALA A 195 13.48 18.02 13.86
CA ALA A 195 13.66 17.05 12.79
C ALA A 195 15.03 16.34 12.87
N ASP A 196 16.08 17.05 13.28
CA ASP A 196 17.42 16.45 13.51
C ASP A 196 17.57 15.86 14.94
N GLY A 197 16.64 16.20 15.83
CA GLY A 197 16.65 15.83 17.24
C GLY A 197 15.97 14.49 17.55
N LEU A 198 15.59 14.32 18.83
CA LEU A 198 14.92 13.10 19.30
C LEU A 198 13.57 12.86 18.62
N LEU A 199 12.78 13.93 18.42
CA LEU A 199 11.47 13.83 17.77
C LEU A 199 11.58 13.26 16.36
N GLY A 200 12.52 13.77 15.55
CA GLY A 200 12.77 13.26 14.21
C GLY A 200 13.21 11.79 14.20
N LYS A 201 14.10 11.39 15.11
CA LYS A 201 14.50 9.99 15.26
C LYS A 201 13.33 9.09 15.60
N VAL A 202 12.42 9.53 16.48
CA VAL A 202 11.19 8.78 16.81
C VAL A 202 10.30 8.62 15.58
N ILE A 203 10.08 9.69 14.80
CA ILE A 203 9.31 9.65 13.54
C ILE A 203 9.92 8.64 12.57
N ASP A 204 11.24 8.68 12.36
CA ASP A 204 11.92 7.80 11.42
C ASP A 204 11.93 6.34 11.89
N ILE A 205 12.07 6.10 13.20
CA ILE A 205 11.94 4.76 13.80
C ILE A 205 10.53 4.19 13.56
N PHE A 206 9.47 4.96 13.85
CA PHE A 206 8.09 4.55 13.55
C PHE A 206 7.85 4.34 12.05
N THR A 207 8.49 5.14 11.20
CA THR A 207 8.42 4.99 9.74
C THR A 207 9.00 3.64 9.30
N ILE A 208 10.13 3.22 9.89
CA ILE A 208 10.73 1.91 9.62
C ILE A 208 9.80 0.78 10.09
N PHE A 209 9.21 0.89 11.29
CA PHE A 209 8.23 -0.11 11.76
C PHE A 209 7.00 -0.18 10.88
N ALA A 210 6.42 0.97 10.51
CA ALA A 210 5.28 1.03 9.61
C ALA A 210 5.61 0.35 8.27
N THR A 211 6.79 0.65 7.71
CA THR A 211 7.24 0.04 6.46
C THR A 211 7.44 -1.47 6.62
N PHE A 212 8.07 -1.93 7.70
CA PHE A 212 8.26 -3.36 7.96
C PHE A 212 6.92 -4.08 8.16
N GLY A 213 6.05 -3.53 9.01
CA GLY A 213 4.74 -4.07 9.32
C GLY A 213 3.77 -4.04 8.14
N GLY A 214 3.82 -3.01 7.28
CA GLY A 214 2.98 -2.89 6.10
C GLY A 214 3.37 -3.88 4.99
N ASN A 215 4.66 -4.21 4.86
CA ASN A 215 5.17 -5.18 3.89
C ASN A 215 5.14 -6.63 4.41
N GLY A 216 5.11 -6.84 5.73
CA GLY A 216 5.08 -8.16 6.37
C GLY A 216 3.96 -9.09 5.89
N PRO A 217 2.69 -8.64 5.83
CA PRO A 217 1.57 -9.46 5.34
C PRO A 217 1.78 -10.05 3.94
N GLY A 218 2.46 -9.33 3.04
CA GLY A 218 2.74 -9.82 1.69
C GLY A 218 3.54 -11.13 1.68
N LEU A 219 4.53 -11.25 2.58
CA LEU A 219 5.29 -12.50 2.77
C LEU A 219 4.52 -13.50 3.63
N GLY A 220 3.87 -13.01 4.69
CA GLY A 220 3.12 -13.84 5.64
C GLY A 220 1.95 -14.59 5.01
N PHE A 221 1.30 -14.01 4.01
CA PHE A 221 0.24 -14.66 3.25
C PHE A 221 0.77 -15.45 2.05
N GLY A 222 1.83 -14.95 1.41
CA GLY A 222 2.37 -15.53 0.18
C GLY A 222 2.94 -16.93 0.37
N VAL A 223 3.69 -17.17 1.45
CA VAL A 223 4.33 -18.48 1.70
C VAL A 223 3.29 -19.58 1.97
N PRO A 224 2.33 -19.43 2.90
CA PRO A 224 1.22 -20.36 3.09
C PRO A 224 0.42 -20.63 1.82
N LEU A 225 0.13 -19.59 1.03
CA LEU A 225 -0.63 -19.70 -0.20
C LEU A 225 0.13 -20.57 -1.22
N LEU A 226 1.39 -20.24 -1.49
CA LEU A 226 2.18 -20.98 -2.47
C LEU A 226 2.38 -22.44 -2.02
N ALA A 227 2.65 -22.68 -0.74
CA ALA A 227 2.75 -24.04 -0.20
C ALA A 227 1.43 -24.82 -0.38
N THR A 228 0.28 -24.17 -0.13
CA THR A 228 -1.04 -24.77 -0.34
C THR A 228 -1.30 -25.08 -1.82
N LEU A 229 -0.91 -24.20 -2.74
CA LEU A 229 -1.01 -24.42 -4.18
C LEU A 229 -0.13 -25.58 -4.66
N ILE A 230 1.11 -25.67 -4.16
CA ILE A 230 2.01 -26.80 -4.43
C ILE A 230 1.36 -28.11 -3.96
N CYS A 231 0.80 -28.12 -2.75
CA CYS A 231 0.09 -29.28 -2.23
C CYS A 231 -1.09 -29.68 -3.12
N ALA A 232 -1.90 -28.72 -3.57
CA ALA A 232 -3.05 -28.96 -4.43
C ALA A 232 -2.65 -29.51 -5.82
N VAL A 233 -1.56 -29.00 -6.42
CA VAL A 233 -1.11 -29.42 -7.75
C VAL A 233 -0.41 -30.78 -7.73
N PHE A 234 0.42 -31.04 -6.70
CA PHE A 234 1.26 -32.24 -6.63
C PHE A 234 0.70 -33.33 -5.70
N GLY A 235 -0.46 -33.10 -5.07
CA GLY A 235 -1.07 -34.06 -4.14
C GLY A 235 -0.26 -34.25 -2.85
N LEU A 236 0.47 -33.23 -2.40
CA LEU A 236 1.29 -33.27 -1.17
C LEU A 236 0.47 -32.81 0.05
N THR A 237 0.90 -33.21 1.24
CA THR A 237 0.35 -32.69 2.50
C THR A 237 1.13 -31.46 2.95
N ARG A 238 0.42 -30.40 3.36
CA ARG A 238 1.07 -29.20 3.89
C ARG A 238 1.82 -29.50 5.18
N SER A 239 3.05 -29.00 5.30
CA SER A 239 3.89 -29.14 6.48
C SER A 239 4.72 -27.88 6.73
N PRO A 240 5.13 -27.59 7.97
CA PRO A 240 6.04 -26.47 8.26
C PRO A 240 7.36 -26.55 7.49
N ILE A 241 7.81 -27.75 7.14
CA ILE A 241 9.02 -27.98 6.34
C ILE A 241 8.82 -27.46 4.91
N LEU A 242 7.64 -27.70 4.31
CA LEU A 242 7.32 -27.16 2.99
C LEU A 242 7.23 -25.64 3.01
N ASP A 243 6.56 -25.07 4.03
CA ASP A 243 6.46 -23.61 4.19
C ASP A 243 7.87 -22.98 4.32
N MET A 244 8.77 -23.60 5.10
CA MET A 244 10.16 -23.15 5.24
C MET A 244 10.97 -23.29 3.95
N PHE A 245 10.76 -24.38 3.20
CA PHE A 245 11.42 -24.60 1.91
C PHE A 245 11.03 -23.53 0.89
N VAL A 246 9.73 -23.22 0.79
CA VAL A 246 9.21 -22.14 -0.06
C VAL A 246 9.84 -20.79 0.34
N LEU A 247 9.87 -20.49 1.63
CA LEU A 247 10.46 -19.26 2.15
C LEU A 247 11.96 -19.13 1.79
N ILE A 248 12.75 -20.20 1.94
CA ILE A 248 14.18 -20.21 1.61
C ILE A 248 14.41 -19.97 0.12
N ILE A 249 13.61 -20.60 -0.75
CA ILE A 249 13.71 -20.39 -2.20
C ILE A 249 13.40 -18.93 -2.55
N TRP A 250 12.31 -18.38 -2.02
CA TRP A 250 11.95 -16.98 -2.25
C TRP A 250 13.01 -16.01 -1.76
N ALA A 251 13.51 -16.21 -0.54
CA ALA A 251 14.59 -15.42 0.02
C ALA A 251 15.85 -15.49 -0.86
N THR A 252 16.19 -16.67 -1.36
CA THR A 252 17.34 -16.87 -2.26
C THR A 252 17.16 -16.12 -3.58
N ILE A 253 15.99 -16.23 -4.22
CA ILE A 253 15.68 -15.52 -5.47
C ILE A 253 15.80 -14.01 -5.26
N PHE A 254 15.20 -13.50 -4.17
CA PHE A 254 15.26 -12.08 -3.82
C PHE A 254 16.69 -11.62 -3.54
N SER A 255 17.44 -12.33 -2.70
CA SER A 255 18.83 -12.00 -2.37
C SER A 255 19.74 -12.01 -3.60
N VAL A 256 19.60 -13.00 -4.48
CA VAL A 256 20.37 -13.04 -5.74
C VAL A 256 19.98 -11.89 -6.67
N SER A 257 18.71 -11.53 -6.71
CA SER A 257 18.23 -10.39 -7.50
C SER A 257 18.80 -9.06 -7.01
N VAL A 258 18.77 -8.83 -5.69
CA VAL A 258 19.37 -7.64 -5.06
C VAL A 258 20.88 -7.62 -5.24
N TYR A 259 21.56 -8.76 -5.10
CA TYR A 259 23.00 -8.88 -5.31
C TYR A 259 23.41 -8.53 -6.75
N ARG A 260 22.60 -8.88 -7.75
CA ARG A 260 22.81 -8.51 -9.15
C ARG A 260 22.56 -7.01 -9.44
N GLY A 261 22.19 -6.24 -8.43
CA GLY A 261 21.93 -4.81 -8.50
C GLY A 261 20.47 -4.50 -8.76
N LEU A 262 19.98 -3.45 -8.09
CA LEU A 262 18.59 -2.97 -8.16
C LEU A 262 18.15 -2.66 -9.60
N ASP A 263 19.06 -2.11 -10.43
CA ASP A 263 18.74 -1.66 -11.79
C ASP A 263 18.53 -2.79 -12.80
N LYS A 264 19.11 -3.98 -12.55
CA LYS A 264 19.05 -5.12 -13.47
C LYS A 264 18.23 -6.28 -12.92
N GLY A 265 18.50 -6.70 -11.68
CA GLY A 265 17.84 -7.85 -11.07
C GLY A 265 16.35 -7.61 -10.81
N ILE A 266 16.03 -6.56 -10.04
CA ILE A 266 14.64 -6.23 -9.68
C ILE A 266 13.83 -5.90 -10.92
N LYS A 267 14.42 -5.20 -11.89
CA LYS A 267 13.75 -4.88 -13.15
C LYS A 267 13.29 -6.14 -13.89
N ILE A 268 14.16 -7.14 -14.06
CA ILE A 268 13.79 -8.38 -14.77
C ILE A 268 12.64 -9.10 -14.05
N LEU A 269 12.71 -9.22 -12.73
CA LEU A 269 11.64 -9.85 -11.96
C LEU A 269 10.32 -9.07 -12.05
N SER A 270 10.38 -7.74 -12.03
CA SER A 270 9.22 -6.88 -12.18
C SER A 270 8.60 -7.01 -13.58
N ASP A 271 9.41 -7.02 -14.64
CA ASP A 271 8.94 -7.18 -16.03
C ASP A 271 8.27 -8.57 -16.23
N ILE A 272 8.86 -9.63 -15.68
CA ILE A 272 8.26 -10.99 -15.72
C ILE A 272 6.94 -11.02 -14.95
N ASN A 273 6.91 -10.50 -13.72
CA ASN A 273 5.69 -10.46 -12.90
C ASN A 273 4.57 -9.71 -13.63
N MET A 274 4.91 -8.59 -14.27
CA MET A 274 3.98 -7.80 -15.07
C MET A 274 3.36 -8.57 -16.23
N VAL A 275 4.17 -9.35 -16.96
CA VAL A 275 3.62 -10.20 -18.04
C VAL A 275 2.74 -11.30 -17.48
N LEU A 276 3.18 -11.99 -16.41
CA LEU A 276 2.43 -13.09 -15.80
C LEU A 276 1.06 -12.64 -15.28
N ILE A 277 0.98 -11.46 -14.64
CA ILE A 277 -0.27 -10.97 -14.09
C ILE A 277 -1.25 -10.55 -15.18
N ILE A 278 -0.77 -9.92 -16.25
CA ILE A 278 -1.60 -9.58 -17.41
C ILE A 278 -2.15 -10.86 -18.06
N VAL A 279 -1.29 -11.87 -18.26
CA VAL A 279 -1.72 -13.16 -18.81
C VAL A 279 -2.77 -13.83 -17.92
N LEU A 280 -2.56 -13.82 -16.60
CA LEU A 280 -3.52 -14.37 -15.64
C LEU A 280 -4.87 -13.65 -15.69
N LEU A 281 -4.88 -12.32 -15.69
CA LEU A 281 -6.11 -11.51 -15.76
C LEU A 281 -6.86 -11.75 -17.06
N VAL A 282 -6.16 -11.79 -18.21
CA VAL A 282 -6.75 -12.11 -19.51
C VAL A 282 -7.31 -13.53 -19.52
N PHE A 283 -6.58 -14.50 -18.96
CA PHE A 283 -7.04 -15.88 -18.85
C PHE A 283 -8.34 -15.98 -18.03
N VAL A 284 -8.37 -15.39 -16.84
CA VAL A 284 -9.56 -15.38 -15.97
C VAL A 284 -10.75 -14.71 -16.66
N PHE A 285 -10.50 -13.58 -17.32
CA PHE A 285 -11.53 -12.85 -18.07
C PHE A 285 -12.14 -13.70 -19.19
N LEU A 286 -11.31 -14.38 -19.99
CA LEU A 286 -11.76 -15.17 -21.14
C LEU A 286 -12.39 -16.52 -20.74
N VAL A 287 -11.84 -17.21 -19.74
CA VAL A 287 -12.29 -18.56 -19.34
C VAL A 287 -13.49 -18.54 -18.39
N GLY A 288 -13.64 -17.48 -17.59
CA GLY A 288 -14.80 -17.31 -16.73
C GLY A 288 -16.06 -16.99 -17.53
N SER A 289 -16.50 -15.74 -17.48
CA SER A 289 -17.58 -15.23 -18.34
C SER A 289 -17.36 -13.74 -18.55
N PRO A 290 -16.80 -13.33 -19.72
CA PRO A 290 -16.54 -11.92 -20.01
C PRO A 290 -17.77 -11.03 -19.79
N LEU A 291 -18.94 -11.51 -20.23
CA LEU A 291 -20.19 -10.76 -20.09
C LEU A 291 -20.58 -10.59 -18.63
N PHE A 292 -20.54 -11.66 -17.83
CA PHE A 292 -20.86 -11.59 -16.41
C PHE A 292 -19.88 -10.67 -15.66
N ILE A 293 -18.57 -10.79 -15.91
CA ILE A 293 -17.55 -9.96 -15.25
C ILE A 293 -17.81 -8.48 -15.54
N LEU A 294 -18.08 -8.12 -16.80
CA LEU A 294 -18.37 -6.75 -17.19
C LEU A 294 -19.68 -6.23 -16.57
N GLN A 295 -20.76 -7.01 -16.64
CA GLN A 295 -22.06 -6.64 -16.06
C GLN A 295 -21.95 -6.44 -14.55
N ASN A 296 -21.37 -7.42 -13.85
CA ASN A 296 -21.22 -7.39 -12.39
C ASN A 296 -20.29 -6.25 -11.94
N SER A 297 -19.25 -5.94 -12.73
CA SER A 297 -18.36 -4.80 -12.44
C SER A 297 -19.08 -3.46 -12.56
N VAL A 298 -19.93 -3.27 -13.58
CA VAL A 298 -20.74 -2.06 -13.72
C VAL A 298 -21.74 -1.92 -12.57
N GLU A 299 -22.41 -3.02 -12.20
CA GLU A 299 -23.35 -3.04 -11.07
C GLU A 299 -22.65 -2.77 -9.73
N ALA A 300 -21.46 -3.34 -9.51
CA ALA A 300 -20.66 -3.08 -8.31
C ALA A 300 -20.23 -1.61 -8.19
N VAL A 301 -19.90 -0.93 -9.29
CA VAL A 301 -19.63 0.52 -9.28
C VAL A 301 -20.87 1.31 -8.86
N GLY A 302 -22.05 0.94 -9.36
CA GLY A 302 -23.32 1.54 -8.93
C GLY A 302 -23.57 1.33 -7.44
N THR A 303 -23.43 0.09 -6.97
CA THR A 303 -23.60 -0.29 -5.57
C THR A 303 -22.60 0.41 -4.66
N LEU A 304 -21.34 0.55 -5.08
CA LEU A 304 -20.32 1.33 -4.37
C LEU A 304 -20.77 2.78 -4.25
N ALA A 305 -21.18 3.42 -5.35
CA ALA A 305 -21.58 4.82 -5.35
C ALA A 305 -22.77 5.09 -4.41
N THR A 306 -23.77 4.21 -4.39
CA THR A 306 -24.95 4.36 -3.52
C THR A 306 -24.64 4.10 -2.05
N ASN A 307 -23.67 3.22 -1.75
CA ASN A 307 -23.33 2.84 -0.38
C ASN A 307 -22.08 3.55 0.16
N PHE A 308 -21.39 4.36 -0.64
CA PHE A 308 -20.08 4.92 -0.32
C PHE A 308 -20.03 5.63 1.04
N ILE A 309 -21.01 6.51 1.30
CA ILE A 309 -21.09 7.27 2.55
C ILE A 309 -21.33 6.33 3.73
N LYS A 310 -22.23 5.34 3.57
CA LYS A 310 -22.53 4.35 4.60
C LYS A 310 -21.31 3.51 4.92
N MET A 311 -20.62 2.98 3.91
CA MET A 311 -19.36 2.22 4.07
C MET A 311 -18.28 3.06 4.75
N SER A 312 -18.16 4.33 4.36
CA SER A 312 -17.16 5.27 4.90
C SER A 312 -17.37 5.61 6.38
N THR A 313 -18.57 5.42 6.92
CA THR A 313 -18.91 5.72 8.32
C THR A 313 -19.38 4.49 9.10
N TYR A 314 -19.19 3.29 8.55
CA TYR A 314 -19.72 2.05 9.14
C TYR A 314 -18.86 1.55 10.31
N THR A 315 -19.17 2.03 11.52
CA THR A 315 -18.63 1.50 12.79
C THR A 315 -19.42 0.31 13.33
N ASP A 316 -20.62 0.07 12.80
CA ASP A 316 -21.52 -0.98 13.26
C ASP A 316 -21.78 -1.01 14.78
N THR A 317 -21.78 0.15 15.43
CA THR A 317 -21.82 0.26 16.91
C THR A 317 -23.04 -0.40 17.56
N ILE A 318 -24.17 -0.45 16.86
CA ILE A 318 -25.40 -1.08 17.36
C ILE A 318 -25.52 -2.54 16.91
N GLY A 319 -25.15 -2.85 15.67
CA GLY A 319 -25.26 -4.21 15.10
C GLY A 319 -24.21 -5.18 15.66
N GLY A 320 -23.02 -4.68 15.99
CA GLY A 320 -21.99 -5.43 16.70
C GLY A 320 -21.38 -6.60 15.94
N SER A 321 -21.54 -6.68 14.60
CA SER A 321 -20.94 -7.72 13.76
C SER A 321 -19.42 -7.65 13.73
N GLY A 322 -18.85 -6.48 14.03
CA GLY A 322 -17.41 -6.23 13.96
C GLY A 322 -16.88 -6.03 12.54
N PHE A 323 -17.72 -6.08 11.49
CA PHE A 323 -17.26 -6.04 10.09
C PHE A 323 -16.38 -4.81 9.81
N GLY A 324 -16.82 -3.62 10.25
CA GLY A 324 -16.08 -2.38 10.06
C GLY A 324 -14.68 -2.41 10.67
N GLN A 325 -14.54 -3.02 11.84
CA GLN A 325 -13.29 -3.12 12.57
C GLN A 325 -12.34 -4.16 11.94
N TRP A 326 -12.87 -5.35 11.63
CA TRP A 326 -12.07 -6.46 11.12
C TRP A 326 -11.60 -6.29 9.68
N TRP A 327 -12.36 -5.54 8.87
CA TRP A 327 -12.06 -5.31 7.46
C TRP A 327 -11.64 -3.86 7.21
N THR A 328 -12.56 -2.91 7.36
CA THR A 328 -12.32 -1.53 6.95
C THR A 328 -11.17 -0.89 7.71
N VAL A 329 -11.18 -0.99 9.05
CA VAL A 329 -10.13 -0.40 9.89
C VAL A 329 -8.81 -1.13 9.72
N PHE A 330 -8.83 -2.46 9.54
CA PHE A 330 -7.64 -3.23 9.17
C PHE A 330 -7.01 -2.71 7.88
N TYR A 331 -7.81 -2.51 6.82
CA TYR A 331 -7.30 -1.96 5.57
C TYR A 331 -6.76 -0.55 5.76
N TRP A 332 -7.47 0.35 6.43
CA TRP A 332 -6.96 1.70 6.69
C TRP A 332 -5.65 1.71 7.46
N ALA A 333 -5.50 0.86 8.47
CA ALA A 333 -4.22 0.69 9.15
C ALA A 333 -3.13 0.17 8.19
N TRP A 334 -3.46 -0.77 7.31
CA TRP A 334 -2.53 -1.30 6.32
C TRP A 334 -2.11 -0.26 5.27
N TRP A 335 -3.06 0.48 4.69
CA TRP A 335 -2.79 1.58 3.77
C TRP A 335 -1.88 2.63 4.44
N VAL A 336 -2.17 3.03 5.69
CA VAL A 336 -1.30 3.95 6.44
C VAL A 336 0.11 3.38 6.65
N ALA A 337 0.23 2.09 7.01
CA ALA A 337 1.52 1.45 7.23
C ALA A 337 2.39 1.40 5.96
N LEU A 338 1.78 1.22 4.78
CA LEU A 338 2.46 1.20 3.48
C LEU A 338 2.74 2.61 2.92
N ALA A 339 2.11 3.65 3.47
CA ALA A 339 2.21 5.01 2.94
C ALA A 339 3.66 5.52 2.78
N PRO A 340 4.60 5.33 3.72
CA PRO A 340 5.97 5.83 3.58
C PRO A 340 6.68 5.37 2.31
N PHE A 341 6.50 4.10 1.91
CA PHE A 341 7.07 3.57 0.68
C PHE A 341 6.42 4.22 -0.54
N MET A 342 5.09 4.25 -0.55
CA MET A 342 4.34 4.68 -1.74
C MET A 342 4.47 6.19 -2.01
N VAL A 343 4.44 7.03 -0.97
CA VAL A 343 4.57 8.48 -1.13
C VAL A 343 5.94 8.87 -1.68
N ILE A 344 7.01 8.18 -1.28
CA ILE A 344 8.36 8.40 -1.79
C ILE A 344 8.44 7.98 -3.26
N PHE A 345 7.90 6.81 -3.61
CA PHE A 345 7.86 6.33 -4.99
C PHE A 345 7.14 7.34 -5.90
N VAL A 346 5.91 7.74 -5.54
CA VAL A 346 5.15 8.65 -6.38
C VAL A 346 5.78 10.04 -6.44
N ALA A 347 6.32 10.54 -5.33
CA ALA A 347 7.04 11.81 -5.32
C ALA A 347 8.20 11.82 -6.33
N ARG A 348 8.94 10.72 -6.45
CA ARG A 348 10.08 10.62 -7.37
C ARG A 348 9.67 10.66 -8.84
N ILE A 349 8.57 10.01 -9.20
CA ILE A 349 8.12 9.93 -10.61
C ILE A 349 7.24 11.12 -11.04
N SER A 350 6.90 12.03 -10.13
CA SER A 350 5.92 13.12 -10.37
C SER A 350 6.53 14.50 -10.60
N ARG A 351 7.85 14.58 -10.85
CA ARG A 351 8.53 15.82 -11.24
C ARG A 351 7.86 16.46 -12.46
N GLY A 352 7.63 17.77 -12.40
CA GLY A 352 6.99 18.54 -13.47
C GLY A 352 5.47 18.40 -13.57
N ARG A 353 4.83 17.64 -12.67
CA ARG A 353 3.35 17.54 -12.59
C ARG A 353 2.75 18.67 -11.78
N THR A 354 1.50 19.00 -12.08
CA THR A 354 0.69 19.86 -11.23
C THR A 354 0.22 19.12 -9.98
N ILE A 355 -0.11 19.86 -8.92
CA ILE A 355 -0.69 19.27 -7.70
C ILE A 355 -1.99 18.51 -8.02
N LYS A 356 -2.84 19.05 -8.91
CA LYS A 356 -4.06 18.40 -9.36
C LYS A 356 -3.74 17.07 -10.06
N GLU A 357 -2.79 17.06 -10.99
CA GLU A 357 -2.35 15.82 -11.64
C GLU A 357 -1.85 14.81 -10.61
N LEU A 358 -0.96 15.21 -9.69
CA LEU A 358 -0.43 14.32 -8.65
C LEU A 358 -1.57 13.65 -7.86
N LEU A 359 -2.47 14.44 -7.29
CA LEU A 359 -3.52 13.94 -6.42
C LEU A 359 -4.53 13.06 -7.17
N LEU A 360 -5.04 13.54 -8.31
CA LEU A 360 -6.06 12.81 -9.08
C LEU A 360 -5.47 11.60 -9.83
N GLY A 361 -4.20 11.65 -10.24
CA GLY A 361 -3.56 10.50 -10.88
C GLY A 361 -3.23 9.39 -9.90
N ILE A 362 -2.85 9.70 -8.65
CA ILE A 362 -2.72 8.68 -7.60
C ILE A 362 -4.07 8.01 -7.33
N ILE A 363 -5.11 8.81 -7.08
CA ILE A 363 -6.45 8.30 -6.79
C ILE A 363 -7.00 7.51 -7.98
N GLY A 364 -6.94 8.08 -9.19
CA GLY A 364 -7.54 7.52 -10.39
C GLY A 364 -6.80 6.31 -10.93
N ALA A 365 -5.50 6.43 -11.23
CA ALA A 365 -4.74 5.32 -11.79
C ALA A 365 -4.52 4.20 -10.78
N GLY A 366 -4.36 4.55 -9.50
CA GLY A 366 -4.28 3.58 -8.43
C GLY A 366 -5.58 2.77 -8.30
N SER A 367 -6.75 3.43 -8.28
CA SER A 367 -8.03 2.72 -8.18
C SER A 367 -8.39 1.90 -9.43
N ALA A 368 -7.80 2.24 -10.58
CA ALA A 368 -8.04 1.54 -11.83
C ALA A 368 -7.21 0.25 -11.95
N GLY A 369 -6.03 0.21 -11.32
CA GLY A 369 -5.14 -0.95 -11.27
C GLY A 369 -5.57 -1.92 -10.20
#